data_AF-A0A5N7JZ75-F1
#
_entry.id   AF-A0A5N7JZ75-F1
#
_cell.length_a   1.000
_cell.length_b   1.000
_cell.length_c   1.000
_cell.angle_alpha   90.00
_cell.angle_beta   90.00
_cell.angle_gamma   90.00
#
_symmetry.space_group_name_H-M   'P 1'
#
loop_
_entity.id
_entity.type
_entity.pdbx_description
1 polymer ?
#
loop_
_entity_poly.entity_id
_entity_poly.type
_entity_poly.pdbx_seq_one_letter_code
_entity_poly.pdbx_strand_id
1 'polypeptide(L)'
;MRVIQNNFPITVAAVEIITKGVNYTVRVTSNTTYYLKIFSPSRSPADLSFELSVMDTLRANNIGVATVVRSRQGAACVAIKLAGETRLAILYNNVGVDL
;
A
#
# COMPACT_ATOMS: atom_id res chain seq x y z
N MET A 1 0.89 10.04 -9.16
CA MET A 1 0.02 10.91 -8.33
C MET A 1 -1.47 10.61 -8.51
N ARG A 2 -2.05 10.78 -9.71
CA ARG A 2 -3.52 10.67 -9.93
C ARG A 2 -4.15 9.36 -9.46
N VAL A 3 -3.50 8.22 -9.72
CA VAL A 3 -3.97 6.89 -9.26
C VAL A 3 -4.11 6.83 -7.73
N ILE A 4 -3.15 7.39 -7.00
CA ILE A 4 -3.16 7.34 -5.53
C ILE A 4 -4.29 8.23 -4.98
N GLN A 5 -4.38 9.48 -5.48
CA GLN A 5 -5.41 10.43 -5.03
C GLN A 5 -6.84 9.95 -5.31
N ASN A 6 -7.04 9.28 -6.45
CA ASN A 6 -8.34 8.73 -6.84
C ASN A 6 -8.77 7.56 -5.95
N ASN A 7 -7.82 6.75 -5.48
CA ASN A 7 -8.14 5.52 -4.74
C ASN A 7 -8.09 5.69 -3.23
N PHE A 8 -7.20 6.54 -2.71
CA PHE A 8 -6.93 6.64 -1.27
C PHE A 8 -7.35 8.01 -0.72
N PRO A 9 -7.83 8.06 0.54
CA PRO A 9 -8.26 9.29 1.19
C PRO A 9 -7.07 10.10 1.74
N ILE A 10 -6.03 10.30 0.93
CA ILE A 10 -4.85 11.08 1.30
C ILE A 10 -4.58 12.20 0.29
N THR A 11 -3.97 13.28 0.78
CA THR A 11 -3.35 14.28 -0.07
C THR A 11 -2.01 13.76 -0.59
N VAL A 12 -1.60 14.16 -1.79
CA VAL A 12 -0.31 13.74 -2.36
C VAL A 12 0.44 15.00 -2.78
N ALA A 13 1.55 15.27 -2.09
CA ALA A 13 2.45 16.36 -2.42
C ALA A 13 3.53 15.90 -3.40
N ALA A 14 4.16 14.75 -3.14
CA ALA A 14 5.19 14.18 -4.00
C ALA A 14 5.14 12.65 -4.00
N VAL A 15 5.74 12.04 -5.03
CA VAL A 15 5.92 10.59 -5.13
C VAL A 15 7.33 10.27 -5.60
N GLU A 16 7.91 9.21 -5.05
CA GLU A 16 9.25 8.74 -5.39
C GLU A 16 9.24 7.21 -5.50
N ILE A 17 9.79 6.65 -6.59
CA ILE A 17 9.95 5.20 -6.71
C ILE A 17 11.21 4.79 -5.94
N ILE A 18 11.02 4.08 -4.84
CA ILE A 18 12.10 3.58 -3.98
C ILE A 18 12.63 2.24 -4.48
N THR A 19 11.73 1.40 -4.99
CA THR A 19 12.09 0.09 -5.53
C THR A 19 11.32 -0.17 -6.81
N LYS A 20 12.02 -0.65 -7.83
CA LYS A 20 11.48 -1.04 -9.12
C LYS A 20 11.93 -2.46 -9.44
N GLY A 21 10.97 -3.35 -9.65
CA GLY A 21 11.24 -4.75 -9.98
C GLY A 21 9.96 -5.54 -10.15
N VAL A 22 9.94 -6.77 -9.64
CA VAL A 22 8.75 -7.64 -9.62
C VAL A 22 7.59 -6.94 -8.88
N ASN A 23 7.90 -6.37 -7.72
CA ASN A 23 7.06 -5.40 -7.02
C ASN A 23 7.66 -3.99 -7.16
N TYR A 24 6.82 -2.97 -7.06
CA TYR A 24 7.24 -1.58 -6.95
C TYR A 24 6.92 -1.06 -5.55
N THR A 25 7.83 -0.28 -4.98
CA THR A 25 7.57 0.48 -3.77
C THR A 25 7.69 1.95 -4.09
N VAL A 26 6.63 2.70 -3.83
CA VAL A 26 6.55 4.15 -4.08
C VAL A 26 6.36 4.84 -2.74
N ARG A 27 7.30 5.72 -2.37
CA ARG A 27 7.12 6.65 -1.27
C ARG A 27 6.15 7.75 -1.71
N VAL A 28 5.17 8.03 -0.86
CA VAL A 28 4.15 9.06 -1.09
C VAL A 28 4.25 10.07 0.03
N THR A 29 4.67 11.28 -0.31
CA THR A 29 4.77 12.40 0.64
C THR A 29 3.44 13.14 0.70
N SER A 30 2.90 13.28 1.92
CA SER A 30 1.72 14.05 2.28
C SER A 30 2.03 14.89 3.53
N ASN A 31 1.04 15.17 4.38
CA ASN A 31 1.20 15.56 5.78
C ASN A 31 2.02 14.55 6.61
N THR A 32 2.04 13.29 6.19
CA THR A 32 2.94 12.23 6.68
C THR A 32 3.46 11.42 5.49
N THR A 33 4.38 10.49 5.74
CA THR A 33 4.91 9.59 4.71
C THR A 33 4.09 8.31 4.65
N TYR A 34 3.72 7.92 3.43
CA TYR A 34 3.09 6.63 3.13
C TYR A 34 3.93 5.84 2.12
N TYR A 35 3.69 4.54 2.03
CA TYR A 35 4.32 3.67 1.05
C TYR A 35 3.27 2.90 0.27
N LEU A 36 3.18 3.14 -1.04
CA LEU A 36 2.37 2.34 -1.94
C LEU A 36 3.22 1.17 -2.44
N LYS A 37 2.81 -0.05 -2.11
CA LYS A 37 3.36 -1.27 -2.71
C LYS A 37 2.47 -1.69 -3.87
N ILE A 38 3.06 -1.84 -5.05
CA ILE A 38 2.39 -2.36 -6.25
C ILE A 38 2.96 -3.75 -6.50
N PHE A 39 2.09 -4.74 -6.48
CA PHE A 39 2.48 -6.14 -6.53
C PHE A 39 2.73 -6.63 -7.96
N SER A 40 3.43 -7.74 -8.11
CA SER A 40 3.58 -8.41 -9.40
C SER A 40 2.22 -8.85 -9.97
N PRO A 41 2.11 -9.02 -11.30
CA PRO A 41 0.86 -9.44 -11.93
C PRO A 41 0.41 -10.84 -11.49
N SER A 42 1.34 -11.68 -11.02
CA SER A 42 1.08 -13.03 -10.54
C SER A 42 0.42 -13.08 -9.15
N ARG A 43 0.34 -11.97 -8.42
CA ARG A 43 -0.24 -11.93 -7.08
C ARG A 43 -1.75 -11.90 -7.13
N SER A 44 -2.39 -12.77 -6.35
CA SER A 44 -3.84 -12.83 -6.25
C SER A 44 -4.37 -12.03 -5.05
N PRO A 45 -5.66 -11.64 -5.07
CA PRO A 45 -6.31 -11.07 -3.89
C PRO A 45 -6.29 -11.99 -2.66
N ALA A 46 -6.28 -13.31 -2.86
CA ALA A 46 -6.23 -14.29 -1.78
C ALA A 46 -4.88 -14.26 -1.06
N ASP A 47 -3.77 -14.21 -1.81
CA ASP A 47 -2.42 -14.13 -1.23
C ASP A 47 -2.25 -12.86 -0.40
N LEU A 48 -2.79 -11.74 -0.90
CA LEU A 48 -2.75 -10.47 -0.18
C LEU A 48 -3.64 -10.48 1.06
N SER A 49 -4.82 -11.11 0.99
CA SER A 49 -5.69 -11.27 2.15
C SER A 49 -5.02 -12.08 3.26
N PHE A 50 -4.30 -13.14 2.88
CA PHE A 50 -3.50 -13.93 3.82
C PHE A 50 -2.35 -13.12 4.44
N GLU A 51 -1.59 -12.36 3.65
CA GLU A 51 -0.54 -11.48 4.19
C GLU A 51 -1.10 -10.47 5.19
N LEU A 52 -2.27 -9.88 4.89
CA LEU A 52 -2.91 -8.92 5.79
C LEU A 52 -3.41 -9.56 7.09
N SER A 53 -3.94 -10.79 7.05
CA SER A 53 -4.36 -11.48 8.28
C SER A 53 -3.18 -11.84 9.17
N VAL A 54 -2.02 -12.18 8.58
CA VAL A 54 -0.77 -12.36 9.32
C VAL A 54 -0.33 -11.04 9.96
N MET A 55 -0.36 -9.92 9.22
CA MET A 55 -0.02 -8.60 9.78
C MET A 55 -0.95 -8.19 10.92
N ASP A 56 -2.25 -8.47 10.81
CA ASP A 56 -3.22 -8.19 11.87
C ASP A 56 -2.95 -9.05 13.11
N THR A 57 -2.57 -10.31 12.93
CA THR A 57 -2.14 -11.21 14.03
C THR A 57 -0.89 -10.68 14.72
N LEU A 58 0.12 -10.25 13.97
CA LEU A 58 1.35 -9.66 14.53
C LEU A 58 1.02 -8.41 15.36
N ARG A 59 0.15 -7.54 14.85
CA ARG A 59 -0.27 -6.33 15.57
C ARG A 59 -1.05 -6.66 16.85
N ALA A 60 -1.94 -7.65 16.82
CA ALA A 60 -2.66 -8.11 18.00
C ALA A 60 -1.72 -8.65 19.09
N ASN A 61 -0.50 -9.06 18.72
CA ASN A 61 0.56 -9.49 19.62
C ASN A 61 1.60 -8.39 19.90
N ASN A 62 1.25 -7.11 19.69
CA ASN A 62 2.12 -5.95 19.92
C ASN A 62 3.42 -5.95 19.12
N ILE A 63 3.45 -6.64 17.97
CA ILE A 63 4.59 -6.59 17.05
C ILE A 63 4.38 -5.43 16.08
N GLY A 64 5.34 -4.49 16.08
CA GLY A 64 5.31 -3.31 15.21
C GLY A 64 5.36 -3.69 13.74
N VAL A 65 4.24 -3.50 13.04
CA VAL A 65 4.11 -3.69 11.60
C VAL A 65 3.37 -2.53 10.96
N ALA A 66 3.63 -2.27 9.68
CA ALA A 66 2.91 -1.23 8.94
C ALA A 66 1.39 -1.46 8.97
N THR A 67 0.62 -0.39 9.05
CA THR A 67 -0.84 -0.44 8.96
C THR A 67 -1.30 -0.06 7.55
N VAL A 68 -2.35 -0.72 7.08
CA VAL A 68 -2.93 -0.43 5.76
C VAL A 68 -3.81 0.82 5.84
N VAL A 69 -3.64 1.71 4.87
CA VAL A 69 -4.58 2.78 4.59
C VAL A 69 -5.64 2.24 3.64
N ARG A 70 -6.88 2.13 4.14
CA ARG A 70 -8.01 1.68 3.33
C ARG A 70 -8.31 2.69 2.21
N SER A 71 -8.74 2.18 1.07
CA SER A 71 -9.21 3.00 -0.05
C SER A 71 -10.44 3.80 0.34
N ARG A 72 -10.83 4.77 -0.50
CA ARG A 72 -12.07 5.54 -0.35
C ARG A 72 -13.33 4.66 -0.33
N GLN A 73 -13.24 3.44 -0.85
CA GLN A 73 -14.31 2.43 -0.87
C GLN A 73 -14.19 1.41 0.28
N GLY A 74 -13.24 1.60 1.21
CA GLY A 74 -13.01 0.70 2.33
C GLY A 74 -12.16 -0.55 2.01
N ALA A 75 -11.65 -0.69 0.78
CA ALA A 75 -10.83 -1.84 0.40
C ALA A 75 -9.38 -1.69 0.91
N ALA A 76 -8.77 -2.76 1.40
CA ALA A 76 -7.33 -2.76 1.72
C ALA A 76 -6.44 -2.75 0.46
N CYS A 77 -6.94 -3.36 -0.61
CA CYS A 77 -6.24 -3.52 -1.87
C CYS A 77 -7.06 -2.90 -3.00
N VAL A 78 -6.38 -2.26 -3.94
CA VAL A 78 -6.99 -1.67 -5.13
C VAL A 78 -6.28 -2.16 -6.39
N ALA A 79 -7.04 -2.30 -7.47
CA ALA A 79 -6.48 -2.56 -8.79
C ALA A 79 -6.05 -1.24 -9.44
N ILE A 80 -4.82 -1.20 -9.96
CA ILE A 80 -4.28 -0.02 -10.66
C ILE A 80 -3.72 -0.41 -12.03
N LYS A 81 -3.63 0.56 -12.93
CA LYS A 81 -2.94 0.40 -14.21
C LYS A 81 -1.49 0.84 -14.07
N LEU A 82 -0.55 -0.05 -14.39
CA LEU A 82 0.89 0.24 -14.48
C LEU A 82 1.43 -0.35 -15.77
N ALA A 83 1.97 0.49 -16.65
CA ALA A 83 2.50 0.09 -17.97
C ALA A 83 1.53 -0.77 -18.80
N GLY A 84 0.22 -0.46 -18.76
CA GLY A 84 -0.83 -1.20 -19.50
C GLY A 84 -1.42 -2.40 -18.74
N GLU A 85 -0.72 -2.94 -17.74
CA GLU A 85 -1.17 -4.08 -16.95
C GLU A 85 -2.03 -3.65 -15.76
N THR A 86 -3.02 -4.49 -15.41
CA THR A 86 -3.72 -4.36 -14.12
C THR A 86 -2.88 -5.02 -13.04
N ARG A 87 -2.54 -4.28 -11.98
CA ARG A 87 -1.80 -4.78 -10.82
C ARG A 87 -2.53 -4.45 -9.53
N LEU A 88 -2.34 -5.27 -8.52
CA LEU A 88 -2.85 -5.03 -7.18
C LEU A 88 -1.91 -4.07 -6.45
N ALA A 89 -2.46 -3.18 -5.63
CA ALA A 89 -1.69 -2.23 -4.84
C ALA A 89 -2.30 -2.02 -3.46
N ILE A 90 -1.43 -1.85 -2.46
CA ILE A 90 -1.80 -1.55 -1.07
C ILE A 90 -1.00 -0.33 -0.62
N LEU A 91 -1.68 0.60 0.05
CA LEU A 91 -1.05 1.76 0.67
C LEU A 91 -0.83 1.47 2.15
N TYR A 92 0.39 1.69 2.62
CA TYR A 92 0.78 1.49 4.01
C TYR A 92 1.17 2.82 4.65
N ASN A 93 0.86 2.97 5.94
CA ASN A 93 1.47 4.00 6.78
C ASN A 93 2.96 3.72 6.96
N ASN A 94 3.74 4.78 7.14
CA ASN A 94 5.12 4.62 7.61
C ASN A 94 5.14 3.96 9.01
N VAL A 95 6.12 3.11 9.24
CA VAL A 95 6.35 2.48 10.56
C VAL A 95 7.29 3.36 11.37
N GLY A 96 7.04 3.49 12.68
CA GLY A 96 7.97 4.13 13.62
C GLY A 96 7.73 5.62 13.89
N VAL A 97 6.52 6.13 13.70
CA VAL A 97 6.19 7.52 14.09
C VAL A 97 5.55 7.62 15.48
N ASP A 98 4.93 6.56 16.01
CA ASP A 98 4.43 6.51 17.39
C ASP A 98 4.41 5.04 17.87
N LEU A 99 5.38 4.67 18.72
CA LEU A 99 5.27 3.58 19.70
C LEU A 99 5.47 4.20 21.08
#